data_AF-A0A2V6UTG4-F1
#
_entry.id   AF-A0A2V6UTG4-F1
#
_cell.length_a   1.000
_cell.length_b   1.000
_cell.length_c   1.000
_cell.angle_alpha   90.00
_cell.angle_beta   90.00
_cell.angle_gamma   90.00
#
_symmetry.space_group_name_H-M   'P 1'
#
loop_
_entity.id
_entity.type
_entity.pdbx_description
1 polymer ?
#
loop_
_entity_poly.entity_id
_entity_poly.type
_entity_poly.pdbx_seq_one_letter_code
_entity_poly.pdbx_strand_id
1 'polypeptide(L)'
;MRRGWVVVAIVLIATTSSAGEARRLRLCADPSNLPFSSRDAREPGFEVEIARAIAAALDAELTVHWVPTAREIVVLRQLDEGRCDLVMGLPIIPGFVDDKPRLSVSAPYYV
;
A
#
# COMPACT_ATOMS: atom_id res chain seq x y z
N MET A 1 32.65 -58.12 -28.96
CA MET A 1 31.45 -57.92 -28.12
C MET A 1 31.65 -56.66 -27.28
N ARG A 2 31.04 -55.53 -27.65
CA ARG A 2 31.20 -54.24 -26.93
C ARG A 2 29.87 -53.90 -26.26
N ARG A 3 29.78 -54.08 -24.94
CA ARG A 3 28.62 -53.70 -24.12
C ARG A 3 28.68 -52.20 -23.87
N GLY A 4 27.87 -51.42 -24.59
CA GLY A 4 27.70 -49.99 -24.34
C GLY A 4 26.73 -49.77 -23.19
N TRP A 5 27.16 -49.02 -22.17
CA TRP A 5 26.34 -48.65 -21.03
C TRP A 5 25.65 -47.32 -21.35
N VAL A 6 24.31 -47.31 -21.35
CA VAL A 6 23.54 -46.07 -21.47
C VAL A 6 23.38 -45.49 -20.07
N VAL A 7 24.02 -44.35 -19.82
CA VAL A 7 23.84 -43.58 -18.59
C VAL A 7 22.65 -42.63 -18.82
N VAL A 8 21.55 -42.86 -18.10
CA VAL A 8 20.39 -41.96 -18.09
C VAL A 8 20.70 -40.82 -17.12
N ALA A 9 20.86 -39.61 -17.64
CA ALA A 9 21.02 -38.40 -16.84
C ALA A 9 19.64 -37.91 -16.38
N ILE A 10 19.36 -38.00 -15.07
CA ILE A 10 18.17 -37.41 -14.45
C ILE A 10 18.39 -35.90 -14.36
N VAL A 11 17.66 -35.13 -15.17
CA VAL A 11 17.62 -33.68 -15.08
C VAL A 11 16.64 -33.30 -13.96
N LEU A 12 17.16 -32.85 -12.81
CA LEU A 12 16.35 -32.23 -11.77
C LEU A 12 15.89 -30.84 -12.25
N ILE A 13 14.61 -30.71 -12.56
CA ILE A 13 13.98 -29.42 -12.81
C ILE A 13 13.77 -28.76 -11.44
N ALA A 14 14.67 -27.85 -11.06
CA ALA A 14 14.48 -27.02 -9.88
C ALA A 14 13.28 -26.10 -10.11
N THR A 15 12.14 -26.42 -9.52
CA THR A 15 10.99 -25.52 -9.48
C THR A 15 11.35 -24.35 -8.58
N THR A 16 11.67 -23.19 -9.16
CA THR A 16 11.75 -21.92 -8.44
C THR A 16 10.36 -21.65 -7.85
N SER A 17 10.18 -21.92 -6.56
CA SER A 17 9.01 -21.45 -5.85
C SER A 17 9.05 -19.93 -5.91
N SER A 18 8.12 -19.32 -6.64
CA SER A 18 7.83 -17.91 -6.50
C SER A 18 7.31 -17.75 -5.07
N ALA A 19 8.21 -17.39 -4.15
CA ALA A 19 7.78 -16.78 -2.91
C ALA A 19 7.02 -15.52 -3.35
N GLY A 20 5.69 -15.60 -3.34
CA GLY A 20 4.82 -14.54 -3.84
C GLY A 20 5.27 -13.21 -3.23
N GLU A 21 5.48 -12.21 -4.08
CA GLU A 21 5.86 -10.88 -3.63
C GLU A 21 4.90 -10.45 -2.51
N ALA A 22 5.45 -10.11 -1.34
CA ALA A 22 4.65 -9.68 -0.21
C ALA A 22 3.78 -8.50 -0.65
N ARG A 23 2.45 -8.65 -0.49
CA ARG A 23 1.51 -7.61 -0.87
C ARG A 23 1.84 -6.36 -0.05
N ARG A 24 1.92 -5.19 -0.68
CA ARG A 24 2.16 -3.92 0.01
C ARG A 24 0.95 -3.01 -0.08
N LEU A 25 0.68 -2.30 1.01
CA LEU A 25 -0.26 -1.20 1.09
C LEU A 25 0.52 0.07 1.39
N ARG A 26 0.53 1.04 0.47
CA ARG A 26 1.25 2.31 0.62
C ARG A 26 0.28 3.41 1.04
N LEU A 27 0.44 3.94 2.25
CA LEU A 27 -0.35 5.07 2.76
C LEU A 27 0.35 6.39 2.44
N CYS A 28 -0.35 7.34 1.83
CA CYS A 28 0.06 8.74 1.88
C CYS A 28 -0.38 9.36 3.22
N ALA A 29 0.56 9.90 4.00
CA ALA A 29 0.27 10.56 5.26
C ALA A 29 1.20 11.75 5.52
N ASP A 30 0.73 12.71 6.31
CA ASP A 30 1.54 13.85 6.73
C ASP A 30 2.46 13.45 7.90
N PRO A 31 3.76 13.78 7.86
CA PRO A 31 4.70 13.41 8.92
C PRO A 31 4.44 14.10 10.27
N SER A 32 3.58 15.12 10.32
CA SER A 32 3.39 16.00 11.48
C SER A 32 1.96 16.55 11.57
N ASN A 33 0.95 15.69 11.49
CA ASN A 33 -0.46 16.05 11.51
C ASN A 33 -1.24 15.29 12.59
N LEU A 34 -0.77 15.35 13.83
CA LEU A 34 -1.52 14.80 14.95
C LEU A 34 -2.86 15.54 15.11
N PRO A 35 -3.93 14.84 15.49
CA PRO A 35 -3.98 13.44 15.93
C PRO A 35 -4.04 12.39 14.80
N PHE A 36 -4.08 12.80 13.53
CA PHE A 36 -4.33 11.94 12.38
C PHE A 36 -3.10 11.08 12.00
N SER A 37 -1.94 11.71 11.82
CA SER A 37 -0.72 11.04 11.38
C SER A 37 0.55 11.71 11.89
N SER A 38 1.58 10.91 12.14
CA SER A 38 2.91 11.37 12.55
C SER A 38 3.98 10.34 12.21
N ARG A 39 5.18 10.83 11.89
CA ARG A 39 6.35 9.97 11.65
C ARG A 39 6.94 9.40 12.95
N ASP A 40 6.61 9.97 14.12
CA ASP A 40 7.04 9.39 15.40
C ASP A 40 6.29 8.08 15.64
N ALA A 41 7.01 6.96 15.61
CA ALA A 41 6.44 5.63 15.82
C ALA A 41 5.80 5.43 17.19
N ARG A 42 6.11 6.27 18.19
CA ARG A 42 5.50 6.22 19.53
C ARG A 42 4.12 6.85 19.56
N GLU A 43 3.85 7.75 18.62
CA GLU A 43 2.57 8.45 18.49
C GLU A 43 2.26 8.62 16.99
N PRO A 44 1.92 7.52 16.29
CA PRO A 44 1.82 7.52 14.83
C PRO A 44 0.55 8.22 14.31
N GLY A 45 -0.43 8.49 15.18
CA GLY A 45 -1.73 9.04 14.82
C GLY A 45 -2.75 7.97 14.42
N PHE A 46 -4.03 8.27 14.58
CA PHE A 46 -5.09 7.25 14.45
C PHE A 46 -5.30 6.77 13.01
N GLU A 47 -4.99 7.57 11.99
CA GLU A 47 -5.12 7.17 10.59
C GLU A 47 -4.02 6.19 10.18
N VAL A 48 -2.83 6.30 10.77
CA VAL A 48 -1.77 5.30 10.58
C VAL A 48 -2.16 3.96 11.22
N GLU A 49 -2.82 3.99 12.39
CA GLU A 49 -3.34 2.79 13.05
C GLU A 49 -4.46 2.11 12.25
N ILE A 50 -5.40 2.87 11.70
CA ILE A 50 -6.43 2.33 10.81
C ILE A 50 -5.79 1.69 9.56
N ALA A 51 -4.82 2.35 8.94
CA ALA A 51 -4.12 1.79 7.78
C ALA A 51 -3.37 0.50 8.14
N ARG A 52 -2.83 0.38 9.36
CA ARG A 52 -2.19 -0.85 9.85
C ARG A 52 -3.21 -1.99 10.00
N ALA A 53 -4.39 -1.70 10.53
CA ALA A 53 -5.48 -2.67 10.62
C ALA A 53 -5.95 -3.14 9.23
N ILE A 54 -6.07 -2.22 8.27
CA ILE A 54 -6.42 -2.54 6.88
C ILE A 54 -5.34 -3.42 6.23
N ALA A 55 -4.07 -3.06 6.37
CA ALA A 55 -2.96 -3.85 5.82
C ALA A 55 -2.95 -5.27 6.38
N ALA A 56 -3.13 -5.42 7.69
CA ALA A 56 -3.22 -6.74 8.34
C ALA A 56 -4.39 -7.57 7.82
N ALA A 57 -5.57 -6.96 7.63
CA ALA A 57 -6.74 -7.64 7.07
C ALA A 57 -6.55 -8.08 5.60
N LEU A 58 -5.66 -7.42 4.87
CA LEU A 58 -5.34 -7.72 3.47
C LEU A 58 -4.12 -8.64 3.30
N ASP A 59 -3.54 -9.14 4.40
CA ASP A 59 -2.26 -9.86 4.41
C ASP A 59 -1.16 -9.08 3.65
N ALA A 60 -1.06 -7.79 3.96
CA ALA A 60 -0.17 -6.84 3.32
C ALA A 60 0.76 -6.14 4.32
N GLU A 61 1.96 -5.82 3.88
CA GLU A 61 2.88 -4.93 4.59
C GLU A 61 2.44 -3.47 4.39
N LEU A 62 2.27 -2.73 5.49
CA LEU A 62 2.04 -1.29 5.44
C LEU A 62 3.36 -0.54 5.24
N THR A 63 3.40 0.34 4.26
CA THR A 63 4.45 1.34 4.11
C THR A 63 3.84 2.72 4.05
N VAL A 64 4.53 3.73 4.59
CA VAL A 64 4.01 5.11 4.61
C VAL A 64 4.87 6.01 3.74
N HIS A 65 4.24 6.61 2.75
CA HIS A 65 4.78 7.69 1.94
C HIS A 65 4.47 9.02 2.61
N TRP A 66 5.49 9.56 3.30
CA TRP A 66 5.35 10.81 4.04
C TRP A 66 5.37 12.02 3.10
N VAL A 67 4.25 12.74 3.05
CA VAL A 67 4.04 13.90 2.16
C VAL A 67 3.14 14.92 2.87
N PRO A 68 3.37 16.24 2.74
CA PRO A 68 2.45 17.23 3.28
C PRO A 68 1.03 17.06 2.72
N THR A 69 0.01 16.98 3.58
CA THR A 69 -1.38 16.77 3.16
C THR A 69 -2.25 18.03 3.26
N ALA A 70 -1.71 19.13 3.81
CA ALA A 70 -2.42 20.41 3.98
C ALA A 70 -2.99 20.99 2.66
N ARG A 71 -2.48 20.56 1.50
CA ARG A 71 -3.03 20.86 0.19
C ARG A 71 -3.41 19.56 -0.49
N GLU A 72 -4.70 19.34 -0.70
CA GLU A 72 -5.23 18.13 -1.36
C GLU A 72 -4.55 17.80 -2.69
N ILE A 73 -4.25 18.80 -3.52
CA ILE A 73 -3.59 18.61 -4.82
C ILE A 73 -2.20 17.96 -4.69
N VAL A 74 -1.49 18.23 -3.58
CA VAL A 74 -0.16 17.66 -3.34
C VAL A 74 -0.26 16.16 -3.09
N VAL A 75 -1.18 15.75 -2.21
CA VAL A 75 -1.38 14.34 -1.85
C VAL A 75 -2.09 13.55 -2.95
N LEU A 76 -3.11 14.14 -3.60
CA LEU A 76 -3.81 13.49 -4.71
C LEU A 76 -2.90 13.25 -5.91
N ARG A 77 -1.93 14.13 -6.18
CA ARG A 77 -0.89 13.89 -7.19
C ARG A 77 -0.04 12.66 -6.85
N GLN A 78 0.24 12.40 -5.57
CA GLN A 78 0.99 11.20 -5.17
C GLN A 78 0.22 9.92 -5.46
N LEU A 79 -1.09 9.95 -5.19
CA LEU A 79 -2.00 8.85 -5.46
C LEU A 79 -2.09 8.58 -6.97
N ASP A 80 -2.24 9.62 -7.78
CA ASP A 80 -2.30 9.51 -9.25
C ASP A 80 -0.97 9.00 -9.85
N GLU A 81 0.17 9.41 -9.30
CA GLU A 81 1.50 8.95 -9.70
C GLU A 81 1.84 7.53 -9.17
N GLY A 82 0.94 6.89 -8.41
CA GLY A 82 1.15 5.56 -7.85
C GLY A 82 2.24 5.50 -6.77
N ARG A 83 2.55 6.63 -6.12
CA ARG A 83 3.49 6.68 -4.98
C ARG A 83 2.87 6.11 -3.71
N CYS A 84 1.55 6.16 -3.60
CA CYS A 84 0.76 5.51 -2.57
C CYS A 84 -0.50 4.89 -3.17
N ASP A 85 -1.12 3.97 -2.43
CA ASP A 85 -2.35 3.25 -2.80
C ASP A 85 -3.59 3.86 -2.16
N LEU A 86 -3.44 4.56 -1.05
CA LEU A 86 -4.54 5.25 -0.36
C LEU A 86 -4.08 6.53 0.35
N VAL A 87 -5.04 7.41 0.59
CA VAL A 87 -4.94 8.59 1.45
C VAL A 87 -6.15 8.60 2.37
N MET A 88 -5.93 9.00 3.61
CA MET A 88 -6.94 9.08 4.66
C MET A 88 -7.37 10.53 4.83
N GLY A 89 -8.61 10.76 5.24
CA GLY A 89 -9.09 12.05 5.73
C GLY A 89 -9.50 13.05 4.64
N LEU A 90 -9.89 12.56 3.46
CA LEU A 90 -10.46 13.43 2.43
C LEU A 90 -11.93 13.78 2.75
N PRO A 91 -12.36 15.02 2.48
CA PRO A 91 -13.74 15.42 2.71
C PRO A 91 -14.67 14.72 1.70
N ILE A 92 -15.78 14.19 2.20
CA ILE A 92 -16.83 13.61 1.36
C ILE A 92 -17.98 14.63 1.30
N ILE A 93 -17.78 15.66 0.47
CA ILE A 93 -18.75 16.73 0.24
C ILE A 93 -19.05 16.88 -1.26
N PRO A 94 -20.25 17.33 -1.64
CA PRO A 94 -20.56 17.68 -3.02
C PRO A 94 -19.52 18.65 -3.61
N GLY A 95 -19.15 18.44 -4.86
CA GLY A 95 -18.09 19.20 -5.55
C GLY A 95 -16.66 18.76 -5.21
N PHE A 96 -16.37 18.17 -4.05
CA PHE A 96 -15.03 17.60 -3.83
C PHE A 96 -14.86 16.27 -4.57
N VAL A 97 -15.83 15.36 -4.36
CA VAL A 97 -15.81 14.00 -4.93
C VAL A 97 -16.30 14.03 -6.38
N ASP A 98 -17.35 14.81 -6.65
CA ASP A 98 -17.98 14.89 -7.98
C ASP A 98 -17.01 15.39 -9.06
N ASP A 99 -16.11 16.31 -8.70
CA ASP A 99 -15.10 16.87 -9.61
C ASP A 99 -13.92 15.92 -9.85
N LYS A 100 -13.85 14.79 -9.14
CA LYS A 100 -12.72 13.84 -9.15
C LYS A 100 -13.20 12.42 -9.46
N PRO A 101 -13.67 12.14 -10.70
CA PRO A 101 -14.27 10.85 -11.07
C PRO A 101 -13.32 9.64 -11.00
N ARG A 102 -12.02 9.88 -10.85
CA ARG A 102 -10.99 8.83 -10.67
C ARG A 102 -10.75 8.46 -9.20
N LEU A 103 -11.38 9.16 -8.27
CA LEU A 103 -11.23 8.92 -6.84
C LEU A 103 -12.36 8.01 -6.34
N SER A 104 -11.99 6.84 -5.80
CA SER A 104 -12.89 6.01 -5.01
C SER A 104 -12.72 6.37 -3.54
N VAL A 105 -13.83 6.61 -2.82
CA VAL A 105 -13.82 6.95 -1.39
C VAL A 105 -14.51 5.86 -0.57
N SER A 106 -14.05 5.65 0.66
CA SER A 106 -14.71 4.76 1.62
C SER A 106 -15.95 5.42 2.21
N ALA A 107 -16.67 4.68 3.06
CA ALA A 107 -17.58 5.34 3.99
C ALA A 107 -16.78 6.29 4.92
N PRO A 108 -17.38 7.42 5.37
CA PRO A 108 -16.78 8.28 6.38
C PRO A 108 -16.53 7.50 7.68
N TYR A 109 -15.41 7.79 8.35
CA TYR A 109 -15.03 7.14 9.60
C TYR A 109 -14.78 8.13 10.76
N TYR A 110 -14.91 9.44 10.50
CA TYR A 110 -15.07 10.48 11.51
C TYR A 110 -15.89 11.64 10.92
N VAL A 111 -16.45 12.48 11.80
CA VAL A 111 -17.28 13.65 11.47
C VAL A 111 -16.89 14.84 12.32
#